data_AF-A0A1X6WUP3-F1
#
_entry.id   AF-A0A1X6WUP3-F1
#
_cell.length_a   1.000
_cell.length_b   1.000
_cell.length_c   1.000
_cell.angle_alpha   90.00
_cell.angle_beta   90.00
_cell.angle_gamma   90.00
#
_symmetry.space_group_name_H-M   'P 1'
#
loop_
_entity.id
_entity.type
_entity.pdbx_description
1 polymer ?
#
loop_
_entity_poly.entity_id
_entity_poly.type
_entity_poly.pdbx_seq_one_letter_code
_entity_poly.pdbx_strand_id
1 'polypeptide(L)'
;MNPRTAVVLAAGAPVELGWAQGAAALLHMHLAGQAGGQAVADLLTGAAEPGGRLARAHARSLADHPTADSFPALGEEAVYAEGLRVGYRHLDTAGIDVGFPFGFGLGYGRVALADLRVDPVPSADRPSADRTGEAAVDGASADGAPTDGAPVTLAVAHLTATNASDRETGEIIQLYVSRPGSAIERPVHELQGFARVELGPGESQEVAIELTERAFRHYDRDREAWAIEGGDAVITVGRHSRDRALEATLHLEGRVLAAAPADPAAPRTVAETAQRAMPEARHFADDAAVAERRELGLNDPLRDLEHARSPLGRGAHRVLTALLRRAERSGKPDLNLLFLHNMPFRAIAKMSGGLLGTDEVRGIVDLVNGHHLAGLRRIARAALTTRTASRSLAREIEGR
;
A
#
# COMPACT_ATOMS: atom_id res chain seq x y z
N MET A 1 12.13 -37.36 1.62
CA MET A 1 11.41 -36.20 1.02
C MET A 1 11.10 -36.51 -0.42
N ASN A 2 9.95 -36.05 -0.94
CA ASN A 2 9.59 -36.19 -2.34
C ASN A 2 10.07 -34.94 -3.12
N PRO A 3 10.98 -35.06 -4.11
CA PRO A 3 11.48 -33.90 -4.85
C PRO A 3 10.45 -33.28 -5.81
N ARG A 4 9.25 -33.87 -5.94
CA ARG A 4 8.15 -33.37 -6.79
C ARG A 4 7.02 -32.74 -5.98
N THR A 5 7.32 -32.19 -4.81
CA THR A 5 6.33 -31.49 -3.99
C THR A 5 6.05 -30.10 -4.54
N ALA A 6 4.79 -29.85 -4.91
CA ALA A 6 4.26 -28.51 -5.15
C ALA A 6 3.66 -27.96 -3.84
N VAL A 7 3.95 -26.70 -3.53
CA VAL A 7 3.43 -26.02 -2.33
C VAL A 7 2.47 -24.91 -2.75
N VAL A 8 1.27 -24.92 -2.17
CA VAL A 8 0.29 -23.83 -2.32
C VAL A 8 0.35 -22.96 -1.07
N LEU A 9 0.70 -21.70 -1.25
CA LEU A 9 0.88 -20.73 -0.17
C LEU A 9 -0.34 -19.79 -0.10
N ALA A 10 -1.01 -19.80 1.05
CA ALA A 10 -2.07 -18.85 1.37
C ALA A 10 -1.56 -17.83 2.40
N ALA A 11 -1.13 -16.65 1.94
CA ALA A 11 -0.56 -15.61 2.79
C ALA A 11 -1.00 -14.21 2.34
N GLY A 12 -1.48 -13.38 3.27
CA GLY A 12 -1.88 -11.99 2.97
C GLY A 12 -0.72 -10.99 2.88
N ALA A 13 0.48 -11.39 3.29
CA ALA A 13 1.70 -10.60 3.34
C ALA A 13 2.91 -11.47 2.96
N PRO A 14 4.06 -10.87 2.59
CA PRO A 14 5.29 -11.62 2.40
C PRO A 14 5.61 -12.46 3.65
N VAL A 15 6.04 -13.70 3.42
CA VAL A 15 6.53 -14.61 4.45
C VAL A 15 7.95 -15.03 4.06
N GLU A 16 8.79 -15.39 5.04
CA GLU A 16 10.12 -15.91 4.74
C GLU A 16 10.01 -17.30 4.09
N LEU A 17 10.71 -17.46 2.95
CA LEU A 17 10.59 -18.62 2.07
C LEU A 17 11.91 -19.40 1.97
N GLY A 18 12.72 -19.43 3.02
CA GLY A 18 14.00 -20.16 3.04
C GLY A 18 13.87 -21.66 2.71
N TRP A 19 12.69 -22.25 2.93
CA TRP A 19 12.36 -23.64 2.59
C TRP A 19 11.93 -23.84 1.13
N ALA A 20 11.58 -22.78 0.39
CA ALA A 20 10.99 -22.89 -0.94
C ALA A 20 11.93 -23.52 -1.97
N GLN A 21 13.25 -23.47 -1.73
CA GLN A 21 14.26 -24.15 -2.56
C GLN A 21 14.09 -25.68 -2.58
N GLY A 22 13.43 -26.26 -1.56
CA GLY A 22 13.12 -27.68 -1.51
C GLY A 22 11.82 -28.07 -2.22
N ALA A 23 11.01 -27.10 -2.68
CA ALA A 23 9.77 -27.34 -3.41
C ALA A 23 10.01 -27.32 -4.92
N ALA A 24 9.39 -28.23 -5.65
CA ALA A 24 9.45 -28.26 -7.11
C ALA A 24 8.66 -27.10 -7.75
N ALA A 25 7.59 -26.67 -7.07
CA ALA A 25 6.75 -25.56 -7.49
C ALA A 25 6.18 -24.84 -6.26
N LEU A 26 6.00 -23.53 -6.37
CA LEU A 26 5.37 -22.69 -5.36
C LEU A 26 4.26 -21.85 -6.02
N LEU A 27 3.02 -22.06 -5.59
CA LEU A 27 1.86 -21.30 -6.05
C LEU A 27 1.37 -20.38 -4.93
N HIS A 28 1.49 -19.07 -5.11
CA HIS A 28 1.06 -18.09 -4.11
C HIS A 28 -0.38 -17.60 -4.37
N MET A 29 -1.33 -18.05 -3.55
CA MET A 29 -2.77 -17.79 -3.72
C MET A 29 -3.30 -16.59 -2.94
N HIS A 30 -2.46 -15.94 -2.13
CA HIS A 30 -2.92 -14.88 -1.23
C HIS A 30 -4.09 -15.35 -0.35
N LEU A 31 -5.11 -14.50 -0.16
CA LEU A 31 -6.38 -14.82 0.48
C LEU A 31 -7.45 -14.97 -0.61
N ALA A 32 -7.47 -16.13 -1.28
CA ALA A 32 -8.23 -16.40 -2.51
C ALA A 32 -9.78 -16.41 -2.39
N GLY A 33 -10.33 -16.06 -1.23
CA GLY A 33 -11.77 -16.03 -1.00
C GLY A 33 -12.46 -17.40 -1.11
N GLN A 34 -13.80 -17.38 -1.21
CA GLN A 34 -14.63 -18.59 -1.15
C GLN A 34 -14.44 -19.54 -2.33
N ALA A 35 -13.99 -19.05 -3.49
CA ALA A 35 -13.73 -19.84 -4.69
C ALA A 35 -12.26 -20.31 -4.79
N GLY A 36 -11.43 -20.04 -3.77
CA GLY A 36 -9.99 -20.30 -3.82
C GLY A 36 -9.63 -21.76 -4.04
N GLY A 37 -10.41 -22.70 -3.51
CA GLY A 37 -10.18 -24.14 -3.72
C GLY A 37 -10.27 -24.56 -5.19
N GLN A 38 -11.28 -24.07 -5.91
CA GLN A 38 -11.44 -24.33 -7.33
C GLN A 38 -10.31 -23.67 -8.14
N ALA A 39 -9.99 -22.41 -7.83
CA ALA A 39 -8.91 -21.69 -8.50
C ALA A 39 -7.55 -22.41 -8.36
N VAL A 40 -7.24 -22.96 -7.18
CA VAL A 40 -6.04 -23.77 -6.97
C VAL A 40 -6.03 -25.01 -7.86
N ALA A 41 -7.15 -25.74 -7.94
CA ALA A 41 -7.25 -26.93 -8.77
C ALA A 41 -7.05 -26.60 -10.25
N ASP A 42 -7.71 -25.55 -10.74
CA ASP A 42 -7.61 -25.14 -12.14
C ASP A 42 -6.18 -24.72 -12.51
N LEU A 43 -5.52 -23.97 -11.62
CA LEU A 43 -4.13 -23.55 -11.82
C LEU A 43 -3.19 -24.75 -11.79
N LEU A 44 -3.23 -25.60 -10.75
CA LEU A 44 -2.31 -26.74 -10.62
C LEU A 44 -2.46 -27.78 -11.74
N THR A 45 -3.65 -27.91 -12.32
CA THR A 45 -3.92 -28.84 -13.42
C THR A 45 -3.68 -28.24 -14.80
N GLY A 46 -3.46 -26.91 -14.89
CA GLY A 46 -3.29 -26.21 -16.15
C GLY A 46 -4.59 -25.93 -16.89
N ALA A 47 -5.75 -26.15 -16.26
CA ALA A 47 -7.06 -25.72 -16.78
C ALA A 47 -7.19 -24.19 -16.81
N ALA A 48 -6.42 -23.49 -15.97
CA ALA A 48 -6.18 -22.05 -16.05
C ALA A 48 -4.68 -21.74 -15.98
N GLU A 49 -4.27 -20.64 -16.64
CA GLU A 49 -2.90 -20.14 -16.66
C GLU A 49 -2.64 -19.23 -15.44
N PRO A 50 -1.53 -19.44 -14.68
CA PRO A 50 -1.10 -18.48 -13.68
C PRO A 50 -0.66 -17.15 -14.32
N GLY A 51 -1.50 -16.12 -14.20
CA GLY A 51 -1.23 -14.78 -14.75
C GLY A 51 -0.85 -13.70 -13.71
N GLY A 52 -0.79 -14.06 -12.43
CA GLY A 52 -0.53 -13.10 -11.36
C GLY A 52 0.91 -12.57 -11.33
N ARG A 53 1.08 -11.31 -10.90
CA ARG A 53 2.39 -10.69 -10.63
C ARG A 53 2.40 -10.14 -9.21
N LEU A 54 3.52 -10.27 -8.50
CA LEU A 54 3.63 -9.85 -7.10
C LEU A 54 3.49 -8.34 -6.96
N ALA A 55 2.48 -7.89 -6.22
CA ALA A 55 2.31 -6.47 -5.87
C ALA A 55 3.28 -5.98 -4.77
N ARG A 56 4.08 -6.89 -4.19
CA ARG A 56 5.10 -6.59 -3.18
C ARG A 56 6.31 -7.50 -3.41
N ALA A 57 7.52 -6.98 -3.28
CA ALA A 57 8.71 -7.80 -3.27
C ALA A 57 8.72 -8.73 -2.04
N HIS A 58 9.21 -9.95 -2.21
CA HIS A 58 9.49 -10.89 -1.11
C HIS A 58 10.97 -10.85 -0.80
N ALA A 59 11.33 -10.08 0.22
CA ALA A 59 12.66 -10.11 0.81
C ALA A 59 12.99 -11.50 1.37
N ARG A 60 14.28 -11.82 1.48
CA ARG A 60 14.71 -13.11 2.02
C ARG A 60 14.53 -13.18 3.53
N SER A 61 14.78 -12.06 4.21
CA SER A 61 14.52 -11.92 5.63
C SER A 61 13.69 -10.68 5.95
N LEU A 62 12.96 -10.71 7.07
CA LEU A 62 12.36 -9.50 7.66
C LEU A 62 13.41 -8.42 7.91
N ALA A 63 14.65 -8.78 8.27
CA ALA A 63 15.72 -7.83 8.54
C ALA A 63 16.09 -6.94 7.33
N ASP A 64 15.78 -7.39 6.12
CA ASP A 64 16.00 -6.63 4.87
C ASP A 64 14.88 -5.60 4.61
N HIS A 65 13.81 -5.60 5.40
CA HIS A 65 12.72 -4.64 5.25
C HIS A 65 13.19 -3.26 5.72
N PRO A 66 12.88 -2.16 5.00
CA PRO A 66 13.36 -0.82 5.36
C PRO A 66 12.94 -0.36 6.76
N THR A 67 11.89 -0.96 7.32
CA THR A 67 11.35 -0.65 8.66
C THR A 67 11.51 -1.78 9.67
N ALA A 68 12.37 -2.77 9.39
CA ALA A 68 12.54 -3.94 10.26
C ALA A 68 12.85 -3.57 11.73
N ASP A 69 13.66 -2.52 11.93
CA ASP A 69 14.09 -2.06 13.26
C ASP A 69 13.18 -0.98 13.85
N SER A 70 12.28 -0.38 13.05
CA SER A 70 11.43 0.74 13.47
C SER A 70 9.95 0.38 13.58
N PHE A 71 9.54 -0.80 13.10
CA PHE A 71 8.18 -1.29 13.16
C PHE A 71 8.00 -2.42 14.19
N PRO A 72 6.98 -2.37 15.06
CA PRO A 72 6.02 -1.28 15.22
C PRO A 72 6.66 -0.09 15.94
N ALA A 73 6.16 1.13 15.64
CA ALA A 73 6.49 2.28 16.46
C ALA A 73 5.89 2.09 17.87
N LEU A 74 6.69 2.29 18.91
CA LEU A 74 6.28 2.14 20.31
C LEU A 74 5.77 3.43 20.94
N GLY A 75 6.02 4.58 20.29
CA GLY A 75 5.51 5.89 20.70
C GLY A 75 4.14 6.22 20.09
N GLU A 76 3.65 7.41 20.37
CA GLU A 76 2.42 7.95 19.75
C GLU A 76 2.61 8.27 18.26
N GLU A 77 3.87 8.46 17.85
CA GLU A 77 4.26 8.78 16.49
C GLU A 77 4.98 7.61 15.82
N ALA A 78 4.68 7.37 14.55
CA ALA A 78 5.42 6.48 13.68
C ALA A 78 6.14 7.32 12.63
N VAL A 79 7.47 7.35 12.69
CA VAL A 79 8.30 8.12 11.76
C VAL A 79 8.65 7.27 10.54
N TYR A 80 8.32 7.77 9.36
CA TYR A 80 8.58 7.12 8.06
C TYR A 80 10.00 7.46 7.58
N ALA A 81 10.96 6.97 8.35
CA ALA A 81 12.40 7.10 8.16
C ALA A 81 12.87 6.74 6.75
N GLU A 82 12.20 5.76 6.14
CA GLU A 82 12.53 5.21 4.84
C GLU A 82 12.23 6.15 3.67
N GLY A 83 11.43 7.20 3.89
CA GLY A 83 11.07 8.17 2.86
C GLY A 83 10.54 7.49 1.60
N LEU A 84 11.18 7.76 0.46
CA LEU A 84 10.79 7.16 -0.84
C LEU A 84 11.24 5.70 -1.00
N ARG A 85 12.12 5.19 -0.12
CA ARG A 85 12.67 3.84 -0.19
C ARG A 85 11.69 2.84 0.46
N VAL A 86 10.52 2.65 -0.16
CA VAL A 86 9.49 1.70 0.29
C VAL A 86 9.43 0.49 -0.65
N GLY A 87 9.42 -0.72 -0.07
CA GLY A 87 9.30 -1.97 -0.84
C GLY A 87 10.46 -2.18 -1.82
N TYR A 88 10.16 -2.44 -3.09
CA TYR A 88 11.20 -2.67 -4.10
C TYR A 88 12.09 -1.44 -4.33
N ARG A 89 11.57 -0.23 -4.11
CA ARG A 89 12.39 1.00 -4.18
C ARG A 89 13.56 0.95 -3.22
N HIS A 90 13.38 0.37 -2.02
CA HIS A 90 14.48 0.12 -1.10
C HIS A 90 15.38 -1.02 -1.59
N LEU A 91 14.78 -2.18 -1.78
CA LEU A 91 15.51 -3.44 -2.01
C LEU A 91 16.36 -3.37 -3.28
N ASP A 92 15.86 -2.73 -4.34
CA ASP A 92 16.58 -2.61 -5.61
C ASP A 92 17.64 -1.51 -5.54
N THR A 93 17.35 -0.36 -4.92
CA THR A 93 18.32 0.74 -4.75
C THR A 93 19.49 0.33 -3.86
N ALA A 94 19.21 -0.46 -2.82
CA ALA A 94 20.23 -0.98 -1.91
C ALA A 94 20.96 -2.23 -2.45
N GLY A 95 20.54 -2.78 -3.59
CA GLY A 95 21.13 -4.00 -4.16
C GLY A 95 20.93 -5.24 -3.28
N ILE A 96 19.88 -5.28 -2.46
CA ILE A 96 19.61 -6.38 -1.54
C ILE A 96 19.03 -7.57 -2.31
N ASP A 97 19.51 -8.78 -2.04
CA ASP A 97 18.97 -9.99 -2.67
C ASP A 97 17.58 -10.32 -2.15
N VAL A 98 16.63 -10.49 -3.07
CA VAL A 98 15.25 -10.86 -2.77
C VAL A 98 14.98 -12.32 -3.16
N GLY A 99 14.00 -12.95 -2.52
CA GLY A 99 13.49 -14.25 -2.95
C GLY A 99 12.70 -14.11 -4.25
N PHE A 100 11.79 -13.14 -4.29
CA PHE A 100 11.00 -12.82 -5.48
C PHE A 100 10.86 -11.29 -5.62
N PRO A 101 11.27 -10.68 -6.75
CA PRO A 101 11.21 -9.23 -6.92
C PRO A 101 9.77 -8.73 -7.09
N PHE A 102 9.57 -7.41 -6.93
CA PHE A 102 8.28 -6.79 -7.22
C PHE A 102 7.93 -6.99 -8.70
N GLY A 103 6.66 -7.29 -8.96
CA GLY A 103 6.14 -7.60 -10.28
C GLY A 103 6.47 -9.01 -10.76
N PHE A 104 7.17 -9.85 -10.00
CA PHE A 104 7.49 -11.21 -10.42
C PHE A 104 6.27 -12.13 -10.43
N GLY A 105 6.21 -13.02 -11.42
CA GLY A 105 5.27 -14.11 -11.49
C GLY A 105 5.53 -14.95 -12.73
N LEU A 106 5.41 -16.27 -12.59
CA LEU A 106 5.57 -17.21 -13.71
C LEU A 106 4.19 -17.63 -14.22
N GLY A 107 4.13 -17.95 -15.50
CA GLY A 107 3.08 -18.75 -16.13
C GLY A 107 3.64 -20.09 -16.61
N TYR A 108 2.79 -20.91 -17.22
CA TYR A 108 3.19 -22.07 -18.00
C TYR A 108 3.69 -21.68 -19.41
N GLY A 109 3.17 -20.59 -19.97
CA GLY A 109 3.61 -19.99 -21.22
C GLY A 109 4.79 -19.04 -21.08
N ARG A 110 5.28 -18.52 -22.21
CA ARG A 110 6.37 -17.55 -22.28
C ARG A 110 6.10 -16.51 -23.35
N VAL A 111 6.29 -15.23 -23.00
CA VAL A 111 6.26 -14.12 -23.95
C VAL A 111 7.65 -13.51 -24.08
N ALA A 112 8.11 -13.37 -25.31
CA ALA A 112 9.33 -12.65 -25.67
C ALA A 112 9.00 -11.19 -25.96
N LEU A 113 9.88 -10.27 -25.53
CA LEU A 113 9.74 -8.83 -25.75
C LEU A 113 10.86 -8.37 -26.68
N ALA A 114 10.53 -7.52 -27.65
CA ALA A 114 11.48 -6.98 -28.62
C ALA A 114 11.12 -5.54 -29.04
N ASP A 115 12.04 -4.92 -29.77
CA ASP A 115 11.79 -3.70 -30.55
C ASP A 115 11.27 -2.49 -29.75
N LEU A 116 11.79 -2.29 -28.54
CA LEU A 116 11.45 -1.10 -27.74
C LEU A 116 11.90 0.18 -28.47
N ARG A 117 10.94 1.07 -28.71
CA ARG A 117 11.18 2.47 -29.06
C ARG A 117 10.37 3.38 -28.15
N VAL A 118 10.88 4.57 -27.88
CA VAL A 118 10.20 5.57 -27.05
C VAL A 118 10.10 6.86 -27.86
N ASP A 119 8.88 7.19 -28.25
CA ASP A 119 8.58 8.31 -29.13
C ASP A 119 8.13 9.50 -28.26
N PRO A 120 8.90 10.61 -28.20
CA PRO A 120 8.48 11.80 -27.47
C PRO A 120 7.28 12.47 -28.16
N VAL A 121 6.31 12.92 -27.36
CA VAL A 121 5.20 13.75 -27.86
C VAL A 121 5.69 15.20 -27.94
N PRO A 122 5.73 15.84 -29.13
CA PRO A 122 6.21 17.21 -29.29
C PRO A 122 5.45 18.20 -28.41
N SER A 123 6.15 19.21 -27.88
CA SER A 123 5.54 20.24 -27.04
C SER A 123 4.41 21.02 -27.71
N ALA A 124 4.46 21.18 -29.04
CA ALA A 124 3.40 21.81 -29.84
C ALA A 124 2.09 21.01 -29.88
N ASP A 125 2.17 19.70 -29.69
CA ASP A 125 1.02 18.78 -29.72
C ASP A 125 0.47 18.51 -28.30
N ARG A 126 1.12 19.05 -27.27
CA ARG A 126 0.65 18.98 -25.88
C ARG A 126 -0.40 20.06 -25.64
N PRO A 127 -1.52 19.78 -24.95
CA PRO A 127 -2.47 20.81 -24.58
C PRO A 127 -1.78 21.91 -23.78
N SER A 128 -2.01 23.18 -24.12
CA SER A 128 -1.33 24.32 -23.50
C SER A 128 -1.52 24.32 -21.98
N ALA A 129 -0.41 24.36 -21.24
CA ALA A 129 -0.39 24.44 -19.78
C ALA A 129 -0.92 25.78 -19.21
N ASP A 130 -1.45 26.67 -20.05
CA ASP A 130 -2.03 27.98 -19.67
C ASP A 130 -3.38 27.87 -18.94
N ARG A 131 -3.54 26.83 -18.11
CA ARG A 131 -4.63 26.69 -17.13
C ARG A 131 -4.16 26.92 -15.70
N THR A 132 -3.00 27.54 -15.49
CA THR A 132 -2.67 28.17 -14.21
C THR A 132 -3.41 29.50 -14.09
N GLY A 133 -4.74 29.42 -13.96
CA GLY A 133 -5.46 30.46 -13.23
C GLY A 133 -5.09 30.30 -11.76
N GLU A 134 -4.62 31.39 -11.17
CA GLU A 134 -4.54 31.59 -9.73
C GLU A 134 -5.82 31.06 -9.05
N ALA A 135 -5.78 29.85 -8.52
CA ALA A 135 -6.75 29.41 -7.53
C ALA A 135 -6.06 29.56 -6.18
N ALA A 136 -6.47 30.62 -5.50
CA ALA A 136 -6.04 30.99 -4.18
C ALA A 136 -5.99 29.79 -3.23
N VAL A 137 -4.94 29.80 -2.42
CA VAL A 137 -4.82 29.05 -1.17
C VAL A 137 -5.92 29.58 -0.25
N ASP A 138 -7.12 29.01 -0.30
CA ASP A 138 -8.14 29.16 0.74
C ASP A 138 -9.26 28.12 0.54
N GLY A 139 -9.32 27.14 1.43
CA GLY A 139 -10.45 26.20 1.52
C GLY A 139 -10.05 24.74 1.29
N ALA A 140 -9.47 24.12 2.32
CA ALA A 140 -9.45 22.67 2.46
C ALA A 140 -10.92 22.15 2.49
N SER A 141 -11.37 21.61 1.37
CA SER A 141 -12.60 20.81 1.32
C SER A 141 -12.26 19.39 1.78
N ALA A 142 -13.11 18.83 2.63
CA ALA A 142 -12.86 17.61 3.42
C ALA A 142 -12.65 16.30 2.61
N ASP A 143 -12.69 16.36 1.27
CA ASP A 143 -12.52 15.20 0.38
C ASP A 143 -11.25 15.23 -0.49
N GLY A 144 -10.36 16.22 -0.31
CA GLY A 144 -8.91 16.11 -0.60
C GLY A 144 -8.42 15.59 -1.97
N ALA A 145 -9.24 15.55 -3.02
CA ALA A 145 -8.78 15.20 -4.36
C ALA A 145 -8.42 16.49 -5.11
N PRO A 146 -7.14 16.79 -5.38
CA PRO A 146 -6.80 17.85 -6.31
C PRO A 146 -7.40 17.50 -7.66
N THR A 147 -8.20 18.41 -8.24
CA THR A 147 -8.62 18.31 -9.64
C THR A 147 -7.43 18.66 -10.52
N ASP A 148 -6.44 17.76 -10.58
CA ASP A 148 -5.39 17.79 -11.60
C ASP A 148 -6.11 17.74 -12.96
N GLY A 149 -5.76 18.66 -13.87
CA GLY A 149 -6.20 18.56 -15.27
C GLY A 149 -5.83 17.21 -15.88
N ALA A 150 -6.41 16.89 -17.04
CA ALA A 150 -6.06 15.64 -17.74
C ALA A 150 -4.52 15.54 -17.89
N PRO A 151 -3.89 14.43 -17.47
CA PRO A 151 -2.45 14.31 -17.44
C PRO A 151 -1.88 14.44 -18.85
N VAL A 152 -0.79 15.21 -18.98
CA VAL A 152 -0.15 15.45 -20.27
C VAL A 152 0.79 14.30 -20.61
N THR A 153 0.57 13.64 -21.74
CA THR A 153 1.48 12.60 -22.28
C THR A 153 2.74 13.27 -22.83
N LEU A 154 3.91 12.81 -22.36
CA LEU A 154 5.21 13.34 -22.78
C LEU A 154 5.94 12.40 -23.74
N ALA A 155 5.67 11.09 -23.65
CA ALA A 155 6.21 10.10 -24.56
C ALA A 155 5.29 8.86 -24.62
N VAL A 156 5.44 8.05 -25.66
CA VAL A 156 4.81 6.74 -25.78
C VAL A 156 5.89 5.70 -26.03
N ALA A 157 5.93 4.67 -25.19
CA ALA A 157 6.81 3.52 -25.39
C ALA A 157 6.09 2.45 -26.20
N HIS A 158 6.66 2.10 -27.35
CA HIS A 158 6.17 1.02 -28.21
C HIS A 158 7.12 -0.17 -28.11
N LEU A 159 6.56 -1.39 -28.03
CA LEU A 159 7.33 -2.62 -28.09
C LEU A 159 6.52 -3.75 -28.73
N THR A 160 7.18 -4.83 -29.12
CA THR A 160 6.52 -6.04 -29.61
C THR A 160 6.56 -7.13 -28.55
N ALA A 161 5.42 -7.76 -28.31
CA ALA A 161 5.28 -8.93 -27.45
C ALA A 161 4.88 -10.14 -28.30
N THR A 162 5.64 -11.23 -28.22
CA THR A 162 5.42 -12.46 -28.99
C THR A 162 5.29 -13.66 -28.07
N ASN A 163 4.22 -14.43 -28.21
CA ASN A 163 4.08 -15.70 -27.49
C ASN A 163 5.05 -16.74 -28.08
N ALA A 164 6.04 -17.12 -27.28
CA ALA A 164 7.09 -18.08 -27.62
C ALA A 164 6.79 -19.48 -27.05
N SER A 165 5.51 -19.78 -26.79
CA SER A 165 5.03 -21.07 -26.32
C SER A 165 3.96 -21.67 -27.24
N ASP A 166 3.60 -22.92 -26.98
CA ASP A 166 2.61 -23.71 -27.73
C ASP A 166 1.18 -23.60 -27.14
N ARG A 167 0.96 -22.69 -26.19
CA ARG A 167 -0.33 -22.46 -25.53
C ARG A 167 -0.69 -20.98 -25.49
N GLU A 168 -1.98 -20.70 -25.38
CA GLU A 168 -2.46 -19.34 -25.07
C GLU A 168 -1.82 -18.84 -23.77
N THR A 169 -1.30 -17.62 -23.80
CA THR A 169 -0.48 -17.06 -22.72
C THR A 169 -0.80 -15.60 -22.47
N GLY A 170 -1.13 -15.29 -21.22
CA GLY A 170 -1.23 -13.92 -20.73
C GLY A 170 0.08 -13.44 -20.12
N GLU A 171 0.47 -12.19 -20.39
CA GLU A 171 1.67 -11.57 -19.83
C GLU A 171 1.38 -10.14 -19.36
N ILE A 172 2.05 -9.72 -18.29
CA ILE A 172 2.05 -8.33 -17.82
C ILE A 172 3.44 -7.74 -18.06
N ILE A 173 3.50 -6.86 -19.05
CA ILE A 173 4.69 -6.09 -19.41
C ILE A 173 4.77 -4.89 -18.47
N GLN A 174 5.93 -4.66 -17.87
CA GLN A 174 6.15 -3.60 -16.90
C GLN A 174 7.23 -2.64 -17.40
N LEU A 175 6.94 -1.34 -17.31
CA LEU A 175 7.83 -0.25 -17.71
C LEU A 175 8.26 0.53 -16.48
N TYR A 176 9.57 0.65 -16.31
CA TYR A 176 10.22 1.39 -15.24
C TYR A 176 11.00 2.57 -15.79
N VAL A 177 11.06 3.65 -15.02
CA VAL A 177 11.84 4.85 -15.32
C VAL A 177 12.94 5.01 -14.29
N SER A 178 14.16 5.26 -14.77
CA SER A 178 15.34 5.57 -13.96
C SER A 178 15.88 6.95 -14.34
N ARG A 179 16.53 7.63 -13.39
CA ARG A 179 17.14 8.96 -13.58
C ARG A 179 18.59 8.95 -13.08
N PRO A 180 19.51 8.27 -13.78
CA PRO A 180 20.91 8.23 -13.37
C PRO A 180 21.49 9.65 -13.37
N GLY A 181 22.18 10.03 -12.30
CA GLY A 181 22.76 11.38 -12.17
C GLY A 181 21.75 12.47 -11.79
N SER A 182 20.53 12.10 -11.37
CA SER A 182 19.56 13.03 -10.77
C SER A 182 20.19 13.86 -9.66
N ALA A 183 19.88 15.16 -9.65
CA ALA A 183 20.33 16.10 -8.62
C ALA A 183 19.66 15.88 -7.26
N ILE A 184 18.54 15.16 -7.25
CA ILE A 184 17.75 14.81 -6.06
C ILE A 184 17.79 13.30 -5.79
N GLU A 185 17.55 12.92 -4.54
CA GLU A 185 17.42 11.52 -4.16
C GLU A 185 16.21 10.88 -4.86
N ARG A 186 16.44 9.71 -5.48
CA ARG A 186 15.41 8.90 -6.14
C ARG A 186 15.70 7.42 -5.91
N PRO A 187 14.66 6.57 -5.93
CA PRO A 187 14.85 5.15 -6.16
C PRO A 187 15.63 4.91 -7.46
N VAL A 188 16.37 3.80 -7.54
CA VAL A 188 17.14 3.43 -8.74
C VAL A 188 16.25 3.35 -9.99
N HIS A 189 15.01 2.88 -9.82
CA HIS A 189 13.97 2.87 -10.84
C HIS A 189 12.58 2.86 -10.20
N GLU A 190 11.57 3.30 -10.94
CA GLU A 190 10.18 3.32 -10.50
C GLU A 190 9.25 2.81 -11.61
N LEU A 191 8.29 1.95 -11.27
CA LEU A 191 7.24 1.51 -12.18
C LEU A 191 6.39 2.71 -12.59
N GLN A 192 6.32 3.01 -13.89
CA GLN A 192 5.52 4.12 -14.44
C GLN A 192 4.43 3.68 -15.41
N GLY A 193 4.45 2.42 -15.84
CA GLY A 193 3.38 1.88 -16.68
C GLY A 193 3.43 0.37 -16.74
N PHE A 194 2.32 -0.25 -17.12
CA PHE A 194 2.25 -1.66 -17.42
C PHE A 194 1.13 -1.91 -18.42
N ALA A 195 1.25 -2.99 -19.18
CA ALA A 195 0.23 -3.45 -20.12
C ALA A 195 0.05 -4.96 -19.98
N ARG A 196 -1.20 -5.41 -20.11
CA ARG A 196 -1.51 -6.83 -20.19
C ARG A 196 -1.78 -7.21 -21.64
N VAL A 197 -1.20 -8.31 -22.08
CA VAL A 197 -1.47 -8.94 -23.37
C VAL A 197 -1.97 -10.36 -23.14
N GLU A 198 -2.81 -10.85 -24.04
CA GLU A 198 -3.25 -12.25 -24.13
C GLU A 198 -2.96 -12.67 -25.56
N LEU A 199 -2.13 -13.70 -25.74
CA LEU A 199 -1.58 -14.07 -27.04
C LEU A 199 -1.77 -15.57 -27.28
N GLY A 200 -2.28 -15.93 -28.45
CA GLY A 200 -2.27 -17.30 -28.96
C GLY A 200 -0.84 -17.79 -29.27
N PRO A 201 -0.64 -19.11 -29.49
CA PRO A 201 0.68 -19.67 -29.80
C PRO A 201 1.33 -19.01 -31.02
N GLY A 202 2.55 -18.47 -30.87
CA GLY A 202 3.27 -17.77 -31.93
C GLY A 202 2.73 -16.38 -32.30
N GLU A 203 1.64 -15.93 -31.70
CA GLU A 203 1.05 -14.61 -31.95
C GLU A 203 1.98 -13.50 -31.48
N SER A 204 2.00 -12.39 -32.22
CA SER A 204 2.73 -11.16 -31.87
C SER A 204 1.78 -9.97 -31.86
N GLN A 205 1.95 -9.09 -30.87
CA GLN A 205 1.19 -7.87 -30.71
C GLN A 205 2.12 -6.68 -30.45
N GLU A 206 1.84 -5.53 -31.08
CA GLU A 206 2.46 -4.26 -30.69
C GLU A 206 1.75 -3.69 -29.46
N VAL A 207 2.53 -3.26 -28.48
CA VAL A 207 2.07 -2.73 -27.20
C VAL A 207 2.55 -1.29 -27.08
N ALA A 208 1.64 -0.38 -26.72
CA ALA A 208 1.93 1.01 -26.45
C ALA A 208 1.65 1.33 -24.98
N ILE A 209 2.61 1.96 -24.30
CA ILE A 209 2.50 2.42 -22.91
C ILE A 209 2.76 3.93 -22.88
N GLU A 210 1.76 4.71 -22.47
CA GLU A 210 1.87 6.16 -22.35
C GLU A 210 2.66 6.57 -21.11
N LEU A 211 3.60 7.49 -21.29
CA LEU A 211 4.38 8.11 -20.22
C LEU A 211 3.94 9.58 -20.08
N THR A 212 3.07 9.81 -19.11
CA THR A 212 2.61 11.15 -18.75
C THR A 212 3.65 11.90 -17.93
N GLU A 213 3.45 13.19 -17.69
CA GLU A 213 4.25 13.98 -16.76
C GLU A 213 4.44 13.33 -15.38
N ARG A 214 3.47 12.51 -14.94
CA ARG A 214 3.53 11.74 -13.69
C ARG A 214 4.70 10.75 -13.66
N ALA A 215 5.12 10.26 -14.83
CA ALA A 215 6.22 9.32 -14.97
C ALA A 215 7.58 9.94 -14.63
N PHE A 216 7.67 11.28 -14.62
CA PHE A 216 8.94 12.00 -14.54
C PHE A 216 8.96 13.06 -13.43
N ARG A 217 7.78 13.49 -12.95
CA ARG A 217 7.68 14.53 -11.92
C ARG A 217 8.18 14.05 -10.56
N HIS A 218 8.70 14.99 -9.79
CA HIS A 218 8.97 14.86 -8.36
C HIS A 218 8.28 16.01 -7.63
N TYR A 219 8.09 15.88 -6.32
CA TYR A 219 7.55 16.96 -5.51
C TYR A 219 8.71 17.84 -5.00
N ASP A 220 8.77 19.09 -5.47
CA ASP A 220 9.73 20.11 -5.01
C ASP A 220 9.17 20.71 -3.70
N ARG A 221 9.76 20.32 -2.57
CA ARG A 221 9.31 20.75 -1.24
C ARG A 221 9.44 22.26 -1.04
N ASP A 222 10.46 22.90 -1.61
CA ASP A 222 10.69 24.34 -1.45
C ASP A 222 9.64 25.18 -2.18
N ARG A 223 9.03 24.61 -3.23
CA ARG A 223 7.97 25.24 -4.04
C ARG A 223 6.59 24.70 -3.76
N GLU A 224 6.49 23.67 -2.93
CA GLU A 224 5.26 22.94 -2.64
C GLU A 224 4.52 22.48 -3.91
N ALA A 225 5.27 22.15 -4.97
CA ALA A 225 4.72 21.89 -6.30
C ALA A 225 5.39 20.71 -6.99
N TRP A 226 4.66 20.05 -7.90
CA TRP A 226 5.23 19.05 -8.79
C TRP A 226 6.14 19.70 -9.85
N ALA A 227 7.30 19.12 -10.08
CA ALA A 227 8.26 19.60 -11.06
C ALA A 227 8.90 18.44 -11.84
N ILE A 228 9.26 18.68 -13.10
CA ILE A 228 10.05 17.75 -13.92
C ILE A 228 11.49 18.24 -13.95
N GLU A 229 12.40 17.35 -13.60
CA GLU A 229 13.84 17.56 -13.75
C GLU A 229 14.22 17.28 -15.22
N GLY A 230 14.95 18.21 -15.84
CA GLY A 230 15.46 18.04 -17.20
C GLY A 230 16.62 17.05 -17.28
N GLY A 231 16.96 16.59 -18.49
CA GLY A 231 18.06 15.63 -18.74
C GLY A 231 17.56 14.22 -19.03
N ASP A 232 18.47 13.25 -19.01
CA ASP A 232 18.18 11.91 -19.51
C ASP A 232 17.40 11.05 -18.51
N ALA A 233 16.36 10.39 -19.01
CA ALA A 233 15.63 9.33 -18.33
C ALA A 233 15.88 8.01 -19.05
N VAL A 234 16.17 6.97 -18.29
CA VAL A 234 16.34 5.61 -18.83
C VAL A 234 15.02 4.85 -18.63
N ILE A 235 14.45 4.39 -19.72
CA ILE A 235 13.21 3.61 -19.78
C ILE A 235 13.59 2.15 -19.93
N THR A 236 13.20 1.32 -18.96
CA THR A 236 13.43 -0.13 -19.02
C THR A 236 12.11 -0.88 -19.04
N VAL A 237 12.01 -1.89 -19.89
CA VAL A 237 10.84 -2.76 -19.98
C VAL A 237 11.23 -4.20 -19.71
N GLY A 238 10.41 -4.90 -18.92
CA GLY A 238 10.59 -6.30 -18.61
C GLY A 238 9.39 -6.90 -17.89
N ARG A 239 9.57 -8.09 -17.31
CA ARG A 239 8.49 -8.83 -16.64
C ARG A 239 8.39 -8.58 -15.13
N HIS A 240 9.40 -7.95 -14.53
CA HIS A 240 9.44 -7.57 -13.12
C HIS A 240 10.51 -6.49 -12.89
N SER A 241 10.54 -5.90 -11.70
CA SER A 241 11.46 -4.82 -11.29
C SER A 241 12.96 -5.09 -11.45
N ARG A 242 13.36 -6.34 -11.65
CA ARG A 242 14.76 -6.76 -11.87
C ARG A 242 15.01 -7.37 -13.25
N ASP A 243 14.02 -7.35 -14.12
CA ASP A 243 14.13 -7.78 -15.50
C ASP A 243 14.23 -6.55 -16.39
N ARG A 244 15.42 -6.30 -16.94
CA ARG A 244 15.71 -5.17 -17.84
C ARG A 244 15.87 -5.71 -19.27
N ALA A 245 14.84 -6.37 -19.76
CA ALA A 245 14.88 -7.05 -21.07
C ALA A 245 15.13 -6.07 -22.22
N LEU A 246 14.49 -4.91 -22.16
CA LEU A 246 14.63 -3.83 -23.14
C LEU A 246 14.95 -2.52 -22.44
N GLU A 247 15.73 -1.67 -23.08
CA GLU A 247 16.13 -0.37 -22.55
C GLU A 247 16.18 0.69 -23.66
N ALA A 248 15.73 1.90 -23.35
CA ALA A 248 15.79 3.07 -24.21
C ALA A 248 16.08 4.32 -23.36
N THR A 249 16.67 5.35 -23.97
CA THR A 249 16.90 6.64 -23.30
C THR A 249 15.99 7.71 -23.89
N LEU A 250 15.34 8.48 -23.03
CA LEU A 250 14.49 9.61 -23.37
C LEU A 250 15.09 10.88 -22.76
N HIS A 251 15.38 11.87 -23.61
CA HIS A 251 15.80 13.18 -23.13
C HIS A 251 14.57 14.01 -22.74
N LEU A 252 14.53 14.48 -21.49
CA LEU A 252 13.45 15.31 -20.98
C LEU A 252 13.82 16.78 -20.98
N GLU A 253 12.96 17.58 -21.58
CA GLU A 253 12.92 19.01 -21.31
C GLU A 253 12.33 19.21 -19.91
N GLY A 254 13.01 20.00 -19.10
CA GLY A 254 12.60 20.23 -17.72
C GLY A 254 13.57 21.17 -17.04
N ARG A 255 13.34 21.35 -15.74
CA ARG A 255 14.19 22.24 -14.95
C ARG A 255 15.54 21.58 -14.72
N VAL A 256 16.61 22.30 -15.06
CA VAL A 256 17.97 21.91 -14.66
C VAL A 256 18.09 22.21 -13.16
N LEU A 257 18.14 21.16 -12.36
CA LEU A 257 18.40 21.26 -10.94
C LEU A 257 19.91 21.31 -10.73
N ALA A 258 20.38 22.17 -9.83
CA ALA A 258 21.77 22.13 -9.39
C ALA A 258 21.97 20.82 -8.61
N ALA A 259 22.95 20.02 -9.02
CA ALA A 259 23.33 18.82 -8.27
C ALA A 259 23.63 19.23 -6.83
N ALA A 260 22.92 18.65 -5.86
CA ALA A 260 23.38 18.72 -4.48
C ALA A 260 24.82 18.17 -4.46
N PRO A 261 25.77 18.85 -3.80
CA PRO A 261 27.13 18.32 -3.71
C PRO A 261 27.04 16.88 -3.19
N ALA A 262 27.68 15.95 -3.90
CA ALA A 262 27.73 14.55 -3.49
C ALA A 262 28.28 14.53 -2.06
N ASP A 263 27.41 14.24 -1.10
CA ASP A 263 27.81 14.11 0.29
C ASP A 263 28.42 12.71 0.43
N PRO A 264 29.74 12.56 0.62
CA PRO A 264 30.34 11.26 0.82
C PRO A 264 29.84 10.58 2.12
N ALA A 265 29.16 11.32 3.00
CA ALA A 265 28.44 10.85 4.18
C ALA A 265 26.92 10.72 3.95
N ALA A 266 26.44 10.76 2.70
CA ALA A 266 25.03 10.53 2.40
C ALA A 266 24.58 9.17 2.96
N PRO A 267 23.46 9.13 3.70
CA PRO A 267 23.00 7.95 4.40
C PRO A 267 22.81 6.77 3.45
N ARG A 268 23.58 5.70 3.69
CA ARG A 268 23.52 4.46 2.90
C ARG A 268 22.35 3.60 3.35
N THR A 269 21.86 3.82 4.57
CA THR A 269 20.77 3.08 5.18
C THR A 269 19.59 3.98 5.52
N VAL A 270 18.39 3.38 5.61
CA VAL A 270 17.16 4.06 6.05
C VAL A 270 17.31 4.69 7.44
N ALA A 271 18.03 4.02 8.35
CA ALA A 271 18.27 4.51 9.71
C ALA A 271 19.05 5.84 9.73
N GLU A 272 20.03 6.00 8.86
CA GLU A 272 20.82 7.23 8.74
C GLU A 272 20.01 8.36 8.06
N THR A 273 19.13 8.02 7.10
CA THR A 273 18.20 8.98 6.48
C THR A 273 17.20 9.51 7.52
N ALA A 274 16.68 8.64 8.38
CA ALA A 274 15.81 8.98 9.50
C ALA A 274 16.42 10.05 10.41
N GLN A 275 17.67 9.82 10.85
CA GLN A 275 18.35 10.72 11.78
C GLN A 275 18.60 12.12 11.18
N ARG A 276 18.76 12.22 9.86
CA ARG A 276 19.05 13.49 9.18
C ARG A 276 17.79 14.30 8.85
N ALA A 277 16.66 13.64 8.57
CA ALA A 277 15.37 14.31 8.30
C ALA A 277 14.70 14.90 9.56
N MET A 278 15.25 14.61 10.75
CA MET A 278 14.60 14.85 12.05
C MET A 278 14.66 16.26 12.69
N PRO A 279 15.27 17.32 12.15
CA PRO A 279 15.04 18.67 12.69
C PRO A 279 13.61 19.18 12.47
N GLU A 280 13.01 18.84 11.33
CA GLU A 280 11.73 19.41 10.86
C GLU A 280 10.50 18.63 11.31
N ALA A 281 10.63 17.32 11.57
CA ALA A 281 9.53 16.47 12.02
C ALA A 281 8.93 16.90 13.38
N ARG A 282 9.66 17.71 14.16
CA ARG A 282 9.15 18.32 15.40
C ARG A 282 7.96 19.27 15.17
N HIS A 283 7.78 19.81 13.97
CA HIS A 283 6.67 20.74 13.70
C HIS A 283 5.30 20.06 13.60
N PHE A 284 5.21 18.75 13.37
CA PHE A 284 3.91 18.05 13.35
C PHE A 284 3.44 17.64 14.75
N ALA A 285 4.31 17.70 15.76
CA ALA A 285 3.98 17.35 17.14
C ALA A 285 3.21 18.47 17.88
N ASP A 286 3.33 19.73 17.43
CA ASP A 286 2.83 20.88 18.20
C ASP A 286 1.39 21.31 17.82
N ASP A 287 0.84 20.89 16.68
CA ASP A 287 -0.41 21.48 16.14
C ASP A 287 -1.70 20.69 16.39
N ALA A 288 -1.64 19.55 17.08
CA ALA A 288 -2.84 18.94 17.64
C ALA A 288 -2.81 19.05 19.16
N ALA A 289 -3.09 20.24 19.68
CA ALA A 289 -3.60 20.38 21.05
C ALA A 289 -4.91 19.59 21.14
N VAL A 290 -4.83 18.27 21.37
CA VAL A 290 -5.98 17.41 21.61
C VAL A 290 -6.67 18.00 22.84
N ALA A 291 -7.87 18.54 22.64
CA ALA A 291 -8.62 19.16 23.71
C ALA A 291 -8.64 18.23 24.93
N GLU A 292 -8.30 18.75 26.13
CA GLU A 292 -8.20 17.96 27.37
C GLU A 292 -9.40 17.04 27.59
N ARG A 293 -10.58 17.46 27.11
CA ARG A 293 -11.78 16.63 27.01
C ARG A 293 -12.55 16.93 25.73
N ARG A 294 -12.89 15.90 24.95
CA ARG A 294 -13.69 16.01 23.73
C ARG A 294 -14.84 15.02 23.71
N GLU A 295 -15.81 15.30 22.84
CA GLU A 295 -16.92 14.39 22.56
C GLU A 295 -16.46 13.33 21.57
N LEU A 296 -16.70 12.06 21.91
CA LEU A 296 -16.32 10.91 21.10
C LEU A 296 -17.50 10.45 20.24
N GLY A 297 -17.22 10.00 19.03
CA GLY A 297 -18.15 9.40 18.08
C GLY A 297 -17.89 7.92 17.86
N LEU A 298 -18.76 7.28 17.08
CA LEU A 298 -18.69 5.85 16.76
C LEU A 298 -17.42 5.42 16.02
N ASN A 299 -16.74 6.39 15.39
CA ASN A 299 -15.56 6.18 14.57
C ASN A 299 -14.27 6.52 15.31
N ASP A 300 -14.35 7.16 16.48
CA ASP A 300 -13.16 7.41 17.29
C ASP A 300 -12.64 6.09 17.87
N PRO A 301 -11.32 5.90 17.93
CA PRO A 301 -10.69 4.70 18.49
C PRO A 301 -10.87 4.63 20.01
N LEU A 302 -10.84 3.42 20.58
CA LEU A 302 -10.98 3.24 22.03
C LEU A 302 -9.86 3.92 22.84
N ARG A 303 -8.66 4.10 22.27
CA ARG A 303 -7.57 4.86 22.92
C ARG A 303 -7.99 6.27 23.33
N ASP A 304 -8.86 6.92 22.56
CA ASP A 304 -9.30 8.30 22.77
C ASP A 304 -10.25 8.45 23.97
N LEU A 305 -10.60 7.34 24.63
CA LEU A 305 -11.26 7.33 25.94
C LEU A 305 -10.46 8.12 27.01
N GLU A 306 -9.17 8.37 26.80
CA GLU A 306 -8.35 9.28 27.61
C GLU A 306 -8.94 10.70 27.68
N HIS A 307 -9.49 11.16 26.56
CA HIS A 307 -10.09 12.49 26.42
C HIS A 307 -11.61 12.47 26.61
N ALA A 308 -12.18 11.34 27.04
CA ALA A 308 -13.62 11.24 27.28
C ALA A 308 -14.08 12.24 28.34
N ARG A 309 -15.21 12.92 28.07
CA ARG A 309 -15.84 13.84 29.05
C ARG A 309 -16.19 13.15 30.37
N SER A 310 -16.51 11.85 30.33
CA SER A 310 -16.88 11.03 31.49
C SER A 310 -15.67 10.45 32.24
N PRO A 311 -15.71 10.39 33.58
CA PRO A 311 -14.75 9.60 34.35
C PRO A 311 -14.84 8.09 34.05
N LEU A 312 -16.00 7.56 33.62
CA LEU A 312 -16.14 6.15 33.22
C LEU A 312 -15.33 5.85 31.97
N GLY A 313 -15.35 6.75 30.98
CA GLY A 313 -14.57 6.60 29.76
C GLY A 313 -13.07 6.58 30.07
N ARG A 314 -12.61 7.56 30.84
CA ARG A 314 -11.21 7.63 31.28
C ARG A 314 -10.79 6.44 32.15
N GLY A 315 -11.70 5.91 32.97
CA GLY A 315 -11.49 4.68 33.73
C GLY A 315 -11.27 3.48 32.81
N ALA A 316 -12.10 3.33 31.77
CA ALA A 316 -11.95 2.27 30.77
C ALA A 316 -10.63 2.38 29.99
N HIS A 317 -10.21 3.61 29.62
CA HIS A 317 -8.88 3.85 29.05
C HIS A 317 -7.78 3.33 29.98
N ARG A 318 -7.79 3.73 31.27
CA ARG A 318 -6.76 3.31 32.24
C ARG A 318 -6.66 1.79 32.36
N VAL A 319 -7.79 1.07 32.32
CA VAL A 319 -7.80 -0.40 32.34
C VAL A 319 -7.17 -0.96 31.07
N LEU A 320 -7.59 -0.49 29.90
CA LEU A 320 -7.07 -0.95 28.61
C LEU A 320 -5.56 -0.70 28.49
N THR A 321 -5.10 0.50 28.86
CA THR A 321 -3.68 0.87 28.87
C THR A 321 -2.88 0.07 29.90
N ALA A 322 -3.46 -0.22 31.08
CA ALA A 322 -2.80 -1.08 32.08
C ALA A 322 -2.64 -2.53 31.59
N LEU A 323 -3.63 -3.06 30.87
CA LEU A 323 -3.54 -4.38 30.23
C LEU A 323 -2.48 -4.39 29.13
N LEU A 324 -2.45 -3.35 28.28
CA LEU A 324 -1.47 -3.22 27.20
C LEU A 324 -0.04 -3.13 27.76
N ARG A 325 0.22 -2.24 28.72
CA ARG A 325 1.54 -2.12 29.40
C ARG A 325 1.96 -3.38 30.13
N ARG A 326 1.00 -4.21 30.58
CA ARG A 326 1.30 -5.51 31.19
C ARG A 326 1.71 -6.52 30.11
N ALA A 327 1.04 -6.53 28.97
CA ALA A 327 1.39 -7.38 27.83
C ALA A 327 2.77 -7.00 27.24
N GLU A 328 3.07 -5.73 27.08
CA GLU A 328 4.36 -5.24 26.59
C GLU A 328 5.53 -5.71 27.48
N ARG A 329 5.36 -5.67 28.81
CA ARG A 329 6.36 -6.17 29.76
C ARG A 329 6.66 -7.66 29.62
N SER A 330 5.79 -8.44 28.99
CA SER A 330 6.03 -9.86 28.71
C SER A 330 6.93 -10.10 27.49
N GLY A 331 7.34 -9.04 26.77
CA GLY A 331 8.23 -9.11 25.61
C GLY A 331 7.56 -9.58 24.32
N LYS A 332 6.25 -9.87 24.34
CA LYS A 332 5.45 -10.20 23.16
C LYS A 332 4.26 -9.23 23.05
N PRO A 333 4.14 -8.47 21.95
CA PRO A 333 2.96 -7.63 21.73
C PRO A 333 1.69 -8.49 21.67
N ASP A 334 0.68 -8.16 22.47
CA ASP A 334 -0.64 -8.79 22.37
C ASP A 334 -1.43 -8.07 21.26
N LEU A 335 -1.45 -8.68 20.07
CA LEU A 335 -2.13 -8.15 18.90
C LEU A 335 -3.63 -7.94 19.12
N ASN A 336 -4.27 -8.74 19.98
CA ASN A 336 -5.69 -8.56 20.28
C ASN A 336 -5.91 -7.32 21.14
N LEU A 337 -5.04 -7.06 22.12
CA LEU A 337 -5.10 -5.83 22.92
C LEU A 337 -4.76 -4.59 22.08
N LEU A 338 -3.77 -4.67 21.19
CA LEU A 338 -3.44 -3.59 20.26
C LEU A 338 -4.59 -3.30 19.28
N PHE A 339 -5.27 -4.35 18.81
CA PHE A 339 -6.48 -4.21 18.00
C PHE A 339 -7.60 -3.53 18.78
N LEU A 340 -7.90 -4.01 20.00
CA LEU A 340 -8.92 -3.39 20.86
C LEU A 340 -8.60 -1.93 21.18
N HIS A 341 -7.32 -1.59 21.39
CA HIS A 341 -6.87 -0.22 21.65
C HIS A 341 -7.15 0.72 20.48
N ASN A 342 -6.94 0.26 19.23
CA ASN A 342 -7.03 1.10 18.04
C ASN A 342 -8.34 0.95 17.26
N MET A 343 -9.22 0.03 17.64
CA MET A 343 -10.50 -0.15 16.95
C MET A 343 -11.49 0.97 17.29
N PRO A 344 -12.38 1.34 16.36
CA PRO A 344 -13.45 2.29 16.63
C PRO A 344 -14.57 1.66 17.48
N PHE A 345 -15.36 2.47 18.21
CA PHE A 345 -16.50 1.97 19.01
C PHE A 345 -17.47 1.11 18.18
N ARG A 346 -17.73 1.46 16.91
CA ARG A 346 -18.60 0.67 16.01
C ARG A 346 -18.17 -0.80 15.88
N ALA A 347 -16.89 -1.10 16.05
CA ALA A 347 -16.37 -2.46 15.95
C ALA A 347 -16.87 -3.36 17.10
N ILE A 348 -17.26 -2.79 18.25
CA ILE A 348 -17.83 -3.53 19.39
C ILE A 348 -19.08 -4.31 18.95
N ALA A 349 -19.95 -3.72 18.13
CA ALA A 349 -21.15 -4.41 17.64
C ALA A 349 -20.79 -5.69 16.87
N LYS A 350 -19.81 -5.60 15.97
CA LYS A 350 -19.32 -6.74 15.19
C LYS A 350 -18.66 -7.81 16.07
N MET A 351 -17.81 -7.40 17.00
CA MET A 351 -17.08 -8.33 17.88
C MET A 351 -17.95 -9.01 18.92
N SER A 352 -19.09 -8.40 19.26
CA SER A 352 -20.04 -8.96 20.21
C SER A 352 -20.77 -10.21 19.71
N GLY A 353 -20.57 -10.62 18.44
CA GLY A 353 -21.25 -11.78 17.86
C GLY A 353 -22.77 -11.60 17.79
N GLY A 354 -23.26 -10.36 17.70
CA GLY A 354 -24.68 -10.01 17.71
C GLY A 354 -25.27 -9.73 19.09
N LEU A 355 -24.48 -9.78 20.18
CA LEU A 355 -24.94 -9.42 21.53
C LEU A 355 -25.23 -7.92 21.68
N LEU A 356 -24.49 -7.07 20.95
CA LEU A 356 -24.66 -5.61 20.93
C LEU A 356 -24.89 -5.16 19.49
N GLY A 357 -25.99 -4.44 19.25
CA GLY A 357 -26.25 -3.76 18.01
C GLY A 357 -25.67 -2.34 17.99
N THR A 358 -25.88 -1.65 16.87
CA THR A 358 -25.39 -0.28 16.66
C THR A 358 -25.96 0.71 17.67
N ASP A 359 -27.21 0.53 18.11
CA ASP A 359 -27.86 1.44 19.08
C ASP A 359 -27.36 1.24 20.51
N GLU A 360 -27.06 0.00 20.91
CA GLU A 360 -26.37 -0.28 22.17
C GLU A 360 -24.98 0.36 22.18
N VAL A 361 -24.23 0.27 21.08
CA VAL A 361 -22.90 0.91 20.96
C VAL A 361 -23.00 2.43 20.97
N ARG A 362 -24.00 3.05 20.32
CA ARG A 362 -24.27 4.49 20.47
C ARG A 362 -24.54 4.86 21.93
N GLY A 363 -25.24 4.00 22.67
CA GLY A 363 -25.47 4.23 24.09
C GLY A 363 -24.20 4.13 24.94
N ILE A 364 -23.25 3.27 24.55
CA ILE A 364 -21.90 3.23 25.15
C ILE A 364 -21.16 4.54 24.87
N VAL A 365 -21.23 5.06 23.64
CA VAL A 365 -20.66 6.36 23.28
C VAL A 365 -21.29 7.49 24.12
N ASP A 366 -22.62 7.50 24.26
CA ASP A 366 -23.34 8.46 25.12
C ASP A 366 -22.85 8.39 26.59
N LEU A 367 -22.62 7.18 27.13
CA LEU A 367 -22.10 6.97 28.49
C LEU A 367 -20.69 7.58 28.69
N VAL A 368 -19.80 7.40 27.73
CA VAL A 368 -18.42 7.91 27.82
C VAL A 368 -18.34 9.42 27.53
N ASN A 369 -19.33 9.99 26.84
CA ASN A 369 -19.49 11.42 26.67
C ASN A 369 -20.16 12.14 27.85
N GLY A 370 -20.55 11.42 28.91
CA GLY A 370 -21.17 12.00 30.11
C GLY A 370 -22.70 12.05 30.06
N HIS A 371 -23.33 11.58 28.98
CA HIS A 371 -24.77 11.49 28.84
C HIS A 371 -25.30 10.19 29.46
N HIS A 372 -25.00 9.94 30.75
CA HIS A 372 -25.23 8.64 31.41
C HIS A 372 -26.67 8.16 31.35
N LEU A 373 -27.63 9.05 31.64
CA LEU A 373 -29.06 8.72 31.61
C LEU A 373 -29.55 8.44 30.18
N ALA A 374 -29.08 9.21 29.19
CA ALA A 374 -29.47 9.01 27.79
C ALA A 374 -28.88 7.70 27.24
N GLY A 375 -27.60 7.43 27.52
CA GLY A 375 -26.92 6.21 27.12
C GLY A 375 -27.54 4.96 27.73
N LEU A 376 -27.82 4.96 29.05
CA LEU A 376 -28.50 3.84 29.72
C LEU A 376 -29.90 3.61 29.16
N ARG A 377 -30.68 4.67 28.90
CA ARG A 377 -32.00 4.57 28.28
C ARG A 377 -31.92 4.00 26.87
N ARG A 378 -30.93 4.43 26.08
CA ARG A 378 -30.72 3.93 24.71
C ARG A 378 -30.35 2.45 24.72
N ILE A 379 -29.42 2.02 25.58
CA ILE A 379 -29.05 0.61 25.73
C ILE A 379 -30.24 -0.23 26.19
N ALA A 380 -30.99 0.23 27.20
CA ALA A 380 -32.16 -0.51 27.70
C ALA A 380 -33.26 -0.64 26.64
N ARG A 381 -33.54 0.44 25.90
CA ARG A 381 -34.51 0.43 24.79
C ARG A 381 -34.06 -0.51 23.67
N ALA A 382 -32.80 -0.43 23.27
CA ALA A 382 -32.23 -1.25 22.22
C ALA A 382 -32.24 -2.74 22.60
N ALA A 383 -31.88 -3.09 23.83
CA ALA A 383 -31.93 -4.46 24.33
C ALA A 383 -33.35 -5.05 24.35
N LEU A 384 -34.37 -4.22 24.63
CA LEU A 384 -35.78 -4.61 24.56
C LEU A 384 -36.22 -4.82 23.10
N THR A 385 -35.86 -3.92 22.19
CA THR A 385 -36.21 -4.03 20.76
C THR A 385 -35.51 -5.20 20.09
N THR A 386 -34.24 -5.45 20.41
CA THR A 386 -33.44 -6.57 19.90
C THR A 386 -34.02 -7.88 20.41
N ARG A 387 -34.41 -7.99 21.68
CA ARG A 387 -35.09 -9.19 22.21
C ARG A 387 -36.44 -9.45 21.56
N THR A 388 -37.24 -8.43 21.26
CA THR A 388 -38.50 -8.62 20.52
C THR A 388 -38.27 -9.01 19.07
N ALA A 389 -37.27 -8.41 18.40
CA ALA A 389 -36.91 -8.75 17.02
C ALA A 389 -36.33 -10.17 16.92
N SER A 390 -35.42 -10.57 17.81
CA SER A 390 -34.87 -11.93 17.87
C SER A 390 -35.93 -12.98 18.20
N ARG A 391 -36.92 -12.66 19.07
CA ARG A 391 -38.07 -13.55 19.31
C ARG A 391 -39.00 -13.65 18.12
N SER A 392 -39.19 -12.57 17.36
CA SER A 392 -39.96 -12.57 16.12
C SER A 392 -39.27 -13.40 15.05
N LEU A 393 -37.96 -13.20 14.86
CA LEU A 393 -37.14 -13.93 13.89
C LEU A 393 -37.02 -15.42 14.26
N ALA A 394 -36.85 -15.75 15.54
CA ALA A 394 -36.85 -17.14 15.99
C ALA A 394 -38.19 -17.84 15.70
N ARG A 395 -39.33 -17.15 15.92
CA ARG A 395 -40.66 -17.66 15.53
C ARG A 395 -40.85 -17.79 14.03
N GLU A 396 -40.21 -16.93 13.23
CA GLU A 396 -40.26 -16.98 11.76
C GLU A 396 -39.38 -18.11 11.20
N ILE A 397 -38.27 -18.41 11.86
CA ILE A 397 -37.37 -19.53 11.55
C ILE A 397 -37.96 -20.87 12.01
N GLU A 398 -38.58 -20.92 13.19
CA GLU A 398 -39.27 -22.11 13.73
C GLU A 398 -40.66 -22.33 13.10
N GLY A 399 -41.19 -21.34 12.40
CA GLY A 399 -42.51 -21.33 11.74
C GLY A 399 -42.49 -21.70 10.25
N ARG A 400 -41.46 -22.42 9.80
CA ARG A 400 -41.42 -23.11 8.49
C ARG A 400 -41.30 -24.61 8.69
#